data_AF-A0A7Y2B3V1-F1
#
_entry.id   AF-A0A7Y2B3V1-F1
#
_cell.length_a   1.000
_cell.length_b   1.000
_cell.length_c   1.000
_cell.angle_alpha   90.00
_cell.angle_beta   90.00
_cell.angle_gamma   90.00
#
_symmetry.space_group_name_H-M   'P 1'
#
loop_
_entity.id
_entity.type
_entity.pdbx_description
1 polymer ?
#
loop_
_entity_poly.entity_id
_entity_poly.type
_entity_poly.pdbx_seq_one_letter_code
_entity_poly.pdbx_strand_id
1 'polypeptide(L)' 'SDDRIIWIVDGERYLAIDDRDVPTPADWVFNKSPFFIILNLAVGGNWPGPPDETTVFPQTMLVDYVRVYQGNQ' A
#
# COMPACT_ATOMS: atom_id res chain seq x y z
N SER A 1 3.11 20.62 -5.75
CA SER A 1 2.20 20.20 -4.69
C SER A 1 3.02 19.40 -3.71
N ASP A 2 2.87 19.68 -2.41
CA ASP A 2 3.52 18.93 -1.34
C ASP A 2 2.74 17.65 -0.99
N ASP A 3 1.54 17.49 -1.55
CA ASP A 3 0.66 16.34 -1.42
C ASP A 3 1.05 15.24 -2.43
N ARG A 4 1.87 14.30 -1.98
CA ARG A 4 2.34 13.17 -2.79
C ARG A 4 2.52 11.90 -1.96
N ILE A 5 2.33 10.75 -2.60
CA ILE A 5 2.72 9.45 -2.07
C ILE A 5 3.73 8.81 -3.02
N ILE A 6 4.82 8.30 -2.47
CA ILE A 6 5.87 7.59 -3.21
C ILE A 6 5.97 6.17 -2.65
N TRP A 7 5.81 5.17 -3.52
CA TRP A 7 6.02 3.77 -3.19
C TRP A 7 7.42 3.33 -3.63
N ILE A 8 8.12 2.64 -2.74
CA ILE A 8 9.52 2.25 -2.87
C ILE A 8 9.65 0.76 -2.59
N VAL A 9 10.46 0.07 -3.39
CA VAL A 9 10.86 -1.34 -3.18
C VAL A 9 12.39 -1.39 -3.24
N ASP A 10 13.03 -1.98 -2.23
CA ASP A 10 14.50 -2.08 -2.12
C ASP A 10 15.26 -0.75 -2.24
N GLY A 11 14.62 0.36 -1.82
CA GLY A 11 15.18 1.72 -1.91
C GLY A 11 14.91 2.44 -3.23
N GLU A 12 14.41 1.74 -4.24
CA GLU A 12 14.12 2.29 -5.57
C GLU A 12 12.65 2.71 -5.70
N ARG A 13 12.41 3.88 -6.31
CA ARG A 13 11.05 4.38 -6.55
C ARG A 13 10.34 3.51 -7.60
N TYR A 14 9.21 2.93 -7.20
CA TYR A 14 8.33 2.14 -8.08
C TYR A 14 7.17 2.98 -8.65
N LEU A 15 6.55 3.80 -7.80
CA LEU A 15 5.40 4.65 -8.18
C LEU A 15 5.46 5.97 -7.41
N ALA A 16 4.99 7.05 -8.02
CA ALA A 16 4.49 8.19 -7.24
C ALA A 16 3.22 8.74 -7.86
N ILE A 17 2.34 9.20 -6.98
CA ILE A 17 1.07 9.84 -7.31
C ILE A 17 1.00 11.13 -6.48
N ASP A 18 0.60 12.23 -7.12
CA ASP A 18 0.27 13.48 -6.46
C ASP A 18 -1.18 13.90 -6.69
N ASP A 19 -1.61 14.98 -6.04
CA ASP A 19 -2.96 15.52 -6.12
C ASP A 19 -3.45 15.80 -7.55
N ARG A 20 -2.54 16.06 -8.50
CA ARG A 20 -2.90 16.34 -9.90
C ARG A 20 -3.18 15.09 -10.72
N ASP A 21 -2.75 13.93 -10.23
CA ASP A 21 -3.05 12.64 -10.85
C ASP A 21 -4.46 12.14 -10.49
N VAL A 22 -5.14 12.78 -9.52
CA VAL A 22 -6.49 12.42 -9.11
C VAL A 22 -7.50 12.95 -10.14
N PRO A 23 -8.30 12.08 -10.78
CA PRO A 23 -9.24 12.50 -11.80
C PRO A 23 -10.40 13.30 -11.19
N THR A 24 -10.77 14.40 -11.82
CA THR A 24 -11.98 15.15 -11.46
C THR A 24 -13.23 14.28 -11.67
N PRO A 25 -14.20 14.25 -10.73
CA PRO A 25 -14.38 15.13 -9.58
C PRO A 25 -13.85 14.57 -8.23
N ALA A 26 -12.96 13.59 -8.25
CA ALA A 26 -12.41 13.05 -7.01
C ALA A 26 -11.42 14.03 -6.36
N ASP A 27 -11.36 13.98 -5.02
CA ASP A 27 -10.43 14.77 -4.21
C ASP A 27 -9.21 13.95 -3.81
N TRP A 28 -8.08 14.63 -3.59
CA TRP A 28 -7.00 14.10 -2.78
C TRP A 28 -7.45 13.95 -1.32
N VAL A 29 -7.43 12.72 -0.78
CA VAL A 29 -7.95 12.42 0.58
C VAL A 29 -6.87 12.07 1.60
N PHE A 30 -5.61 11.95 1.18
CA PHE A 30 -4.53 11.42 2.01
C PHE A 30 -3.96 12.40 3.04
N ASN A 31 -4.48 13.64 3.07
CA ASN A 31 -4.15 14.66 4.06
C ASN A 31 -5.37 15.10 4.91
N LYS A 32 -6.55 14.46 4.73
CA LYS A 32 -7.79 14.87 5.40
C LYS A 32 -7.95 14.30 6.81
N SER A 33 -7.29 13.18 7.11
CA SER A 33 -7.32 12.52 8.42
C SER A 33 -6.10 11.61 8.62
N PRO A 34 -5.75 11.23 9.86
CA PRO A 34 -4.75 10.19 10.10
C PRO A 34 -5.15 8.84 9.49
N PHE A 35 -4.15 8.06 9.09
CA PHE A 35 -4.30 6.68 8.64
C PHE A 35 -3.65 5.73 9.65
N PHE A 36 -4.02 4.46 9.60
CA PHE A 36 -3.41 3.38 10.38
C PHE A 36 -2.89 2.28 9.46
N ILE A 37 -1.92 1.51 9.95
CA ILE A 37 -1.30 0.42 9.17
C ILE A 37 -2.13 -0.86 9.34
N ILE A 38 -2.36 -1.56 8.23
CA ILE A 38 -2.95 -2.90 8.20
C ILE A 38 -1.94 -3.85 7.55
N LEU A 39 -1.70 -4.99 8.19
CA LEU A 39 -0.97 -6.12 7.61
C LEU A 39 -1.86 -7.36 7.71
N ASN A 40 -2.16 -7.98 6.57
CA ASN A 40 -2.94 -9.20 6.50
C ASN A 40 -2.48 -10.06 5.33
N LEU A 41 -2.62 -11.37 5.45
CA LEU A 41 -2.43 -12.33 4.36
C LEU A 41 -3.79 -12.92 4.01
N ALA A 42 -4.44 -12.36 2.99
CA ALA A 42 -5.76 -12.83 2.55
C ALA A 42 -5.66 -14.19 1.83
N VAL A 43 -6.72 -14.99 1.91
CA VAL A 43 -6.87 -16.25 1.17
C VAL A 43 -8.12 -16.13 0.29
N GLY A 44 -7.92 -16.06 -1.02
CA GLY A 44 -8.99 -15.87 -1.98
C GLY A 44 -9.47 -14.41 -2.14
N GLY A 45 -10.32 -14.17 -3.13
CA GLY A 45 -10.99 -12.88 -3.38
C GLY A 45 -11.27 -12.63 -4.86
N ASN A 46 -12.03 -11.57 -5.17
CA ASN A 46 -12.36 -11.25 -6.58
C ASN A 46 -11.12 -10.92 -7.43
N TRP A 47 -10.13 -10.25 -6.84
CA TRP A 47 -8.90 -9.88 -7.53
C TRP A 47 -7.88 -11.03 -7.61
N PRO A 48 -7.49 -11.70 -6.50
CA PRO A 48 -6.53 -12.80 -6.58
C PRO A 48 -7.13 -14.12 -7.11
N GLY A 49 -8.45 -14.23 -7.20
CA GLY A 49 -9.15 -15.49 -7.44
C GLY A 49 -9.20 -16.37 -6.18
N PRO A 50 -10.01 -17.46 -6.18
CA PRO A 50 -9.98 -18.45 -5.11
C PRO A 50 -8.71 -19.31 -5.20
N PRO A 51 -8.22 -19.88 -4.08
CA PRO A 51 -7.18 -20.90 -4.13
C PRO A 51 -7.67 -22.15 -4.88
N ASP A 52 -6.75 -22.85 -5.52
CA ASP A 52 -7.00 -24.06 -6.29
C ASP A 52 -6.09 -25.23 -5.86
N GLU A 53 -6.12 -26.34 -6.60
CA GLU A 53 -5.32 -27.54 -6.32
C GLU A 53 -3.81 -27.32 -6.38
N THR A 54 -3.36 -26.23 -7.02
CA THR A 54 -1.94 -25.85 -7.09
C THR A 54 -1.52 -24.99 -5.90
N THR A 55 -2.48 -24.50 -5.10
CA THR A 55 -2.21 -23.64 -3.96
C THR A 55 -1.65 -24.45 -2.79
N VAL A 56 -0.39 -24.21 -2.44
CA VAL A 56 0.29 -24.88 -1.33
C VAL A 56 -0.08 -24.22 0.00
N PHE A 57 -0.44 -25.04 0.99
CA PHE A 57 -0.65 -24.60 2.37
C PHE A 57 0.28 -25.37 3.35
N PRO A 58 0.68 -24.76 4.48
CA PRO A 58 0.39 -23.39 4.91
C PRO A 58 1.27 -22.35 4.18
N GLN A 59 0.82 -21.09 4.19
CA GLN A 59 1.62 -19.93 3.76
C GLN A 59 1.91 -19.03 4.95
N THR A 60 3.00 -18.27 4.89
CA THR A 60 3.41 -17.37 5.97
C THR A 60 3.95 -16.06 5.41
N MET A 61 3.47 -14.94 5.97
CA MET A 61 4.03 -13.61 5.71
C MET A 61 4.96 -13.24 6.86
N LEU A 62 6.27 -13.27 6.61
CA LEU A 62 7.29 -12.92 7.59
C LEU A 62 7.55 -11.41 7.54
N VAL A 63 7.39 -10.73 8.67
CA VAL A 63 7.64 -9.29 8.82
C VAL A 63 8.60 -9.11 9.98
N ASP A 64 9.83 -8.70 9.68
CA ASP A 64 10.85 -8.44 10.71
C ASP A 64 10.51 -7.16 11.50
N TYR A 65 10.22 -6.07 10.79
CA TYR A 65 9.81 -4.81 11.42
C TYR A 65 8.91 -3.95 10.52
N VAL A 66 8.13 -3.09 11.17
CA VAL A 66 7.51 -1.91 10.56
C VAL A 66 8.13 -0.68 11.21
N ARG A 67 8.61 0.28 10.42
CA ARG A 67 9.18 1.54 10.91
C ARG A 67 8.44 2.70 10.28
N VAL A 68 8.05 3.67 11.10
CA VAL A 68 7.43 4.93 10.68
C VAL A 68 8.40 6.05 11.02
N TYR A 69 8.68 6.89 10.03
CA TYR A 69 9.57 8.02 10.16
C TYR A 69 8.78 9.29 9.88
N GLN A 70 9.03 10.32 10.66
CA GLN A 70 8.61 11.68 10.34
C GLN A 70 9.80 12.36 9.68
N GLY A 71 9.61 12.88 8.46
CA GLY A 71 10.63 13.73 7.85
C GLY A 71 10.83 14.97 8.73
N ASN A 72 12.07 15.31 9.01
CA ASN A 72 12.38 16.62 9.58
C ASN A 72 11.96 17.67 8.55
N GLN A 73 11.06 18.56 8.94
CA GLN A 73 10.70 19.75 8.16
C GLN A 73 11.95 20.63 7.96
#